data_AF-A0A523RDZ3-F1
#
_entry.id   AF-A0A523RDZ3-F1
#
_cell.length_a   1.000
_cell.length_b   1.000
_cell.length_c   1.000
_cell.angle_alpha   90.00
_cell.angle_beta   90.00
_cell.angle_gamma   90.00
#
_symmetry.space_group_name_H-M   'P 1'
#
loop_
_entity.id
_entity.type
_entity.pdbx_description
1 polymer ?
#
loop_
_entity_poly.entity_id
_entity_poly.type
_entity_poly.pdbx_seq_one_letter_code
_entity_poly.pdbx_strand_id
1 'polypeptide(L)'
;MICPNCGEKLKTQNQKFCPNCGSELLYTPTPDVPQLRAEKNQLSTSSTVSSVPVYESKPIKVEGPGFYSKIVFTFALLSIVLAVIGLVFEFLKVLRDVIPIYVFLRIPGGPELWIIALVLNSFGLIFAILSRIFSSKAGKREMKNTLEKVGSVFGIIGIVQNVIPLILIPINIVVASTLIHYPPYF
;
A
#
# COMPACT_ATOMS: atom_id res chain seq x y z
N MET A 1 -31.35 29.44 12.52
CA MET A 1 -31.27 29.29 11.05
C MET A 1 -30.31 28.16 10.70
N ILE A 2 -30.52 27.47 9.57
CA ILE A 2 -29.71 26.32 9.15
C ILE A 2 -28.83 26.75 7.96
N CYS A 3 -27.58 26.34 7.94
CA CYS A 3 -26.68 26.65 6.82
C CYS A 3 -27.15 25.91 5.55
N PRO A 4 -27.40 26.62 4.43
CA PRO A 4 -27.88 25.99 3.19
C PRO A 4 -26.84 25.08 2.53
N ASN A 5 -25.56 25.24 2.86
CA ASN A 5 -24.48 24.46 2.25
C ASN A 5 -24.15 23.17 3.02
N CYS A 6 -24.35 23.12 4.35
CA CYS A 6 -23.96 21.95 5.15
C CYS A 6 -25.04 21.42 6.11
N GLY A 7 -26.20 22.08 6.22
CA GLY A 7 -27.28 21.62 7.08
C GLY A 7 -27.07 21.84 8.59
N GLU A 8 -25.97 22.47 8.99
CA GLU A 8 -25.67 22.73 10.41
C GLU A 8 -26.53 23.86 10.99
N LYS A 9 -26.95 23.73 12.26
CA LYS A 9 -27.66 24.79 12.98
C LYS A 9 -26.70 25.93 13.33
N LEU A 10 -26.97 27.12 12.81
CA LEU A 10 -26.15 28.31 13.04
C LEU A 10 -26.46 28.90 14.42
N LYS A 11 -25.40 29.18 15.20
CA LYS A 11 -25.48 29.60 16.60
C LYS A 11 -25.93 31.06 16.76
N THR A 12 -25.67 31.92 15.78
CA THR A 12 -26.05 33.34 15.82
C THR A 12 -26.61 33.79 14.47
N GLN A 13 -27.45 34.82 14.45
CA GLN A 13 -28.16 35.28 13.25
C GLN A 13 -27.32 36.23 12.36
N ASN A 14 -26.25 36.83 12.89
CA ASN A 14 -25.45 37.87 12.23
C ASN A 14 -24.02 37.44 11.87
N GLN A 15 -23.76 36.13 11.77
CA GLN A 15 -22.45 35.62 11.39
C GLN A 15 -22.31 35.56 9.87
N LYS A 16 -21.26 36.18 9.33
CA LYS A 16 -20.98 36.25 7.88
C LYS A 16 -20.61 34.91 7.25
N PHE A 17 -20.12 33.96 8.05
CA PHE A 17 -19.67 32.65 7.57
C PHE A 17 -20.20 31.51 8.45
N CYS A 18 -20.38 30.33 7.84
CA CYS A 18 -20.68 29.11 8.58
C CYS A 18 -19.39 28.57 9.26
N PRO A 19 -19.38 28.32 10.57
CA PRO A 19 -18.20 27.80 11.26
C PRO A 19 -17.91 26.33 10.93
N ASN A 20 -18.87 25.61 10.35
CA ASN A 20 -18.71 24.20 10.02
C ASN A 20 -18.14 24.00 8.61
N CYS A 21 -18.69 24.69 7.61
CA CYS A 21 -18.26 24.53 6.21
C CYS A 21 -17.58 25.76 5.59
N GLY A 22 -17.48 26.88 6.32
CA GLY A 22 -16.83 28.10 5.85
C GLY A 22 -17.60 28.89 4.80
N SER A 23 -18.78 28.45 4.37
CA SER A 23 -19.55 29.16 3.34
C SER A 23 -20.01 30.53 3.84
N GLU A 24 -19.87 31.54 2.98
CA GLU A 24 -20.44 32.87 3.23
C GLU A 24 -21.97 32.77 3.30
N LEU A 25 -22.53 33.33 4.35
CA LEU A 25 -23.96 33.38 4.57
C LEU A 25 -24.43 34.75 4.09
N LEU A 26 -25.02 34.78 2.89
CA LEU A 26 -25.61 35.99 2.36
C LEU A 26 -26.81 36.38 3.23
N TYR A 27 -26.59 37.33 4.12
CA TYR A 27 -27.67 37.97 4.87
C TYR A 27 -28.28 39.05 3.97
N THR A 28 -29.50 38.82 3.50
CA THR A 28 -30.38 39.88 3.00
C THR A 28 -31.23 40.39 4.16
N PRO A 29 -30.94 41.57 4.73
CA PRO A 29 -31.94 42.28 5.50
C PRO A 29 -32.93 42.93 4.53
N THR A 30 -34.21 42.58 4.64
CA THR A 30 -35.31 43.44 4.20
C THR A 30 -36.40 43.42 5.29
N PRO A 31 -37.26 44.45 5.41
CA PRO A 31 -37.33 45.74 4.69
C PRO A 31 -37.42 46.98 5.62
N ASP A 32 -37.05 48.18 5.12
CA ASP A 32 -37.96 49.37 5.06
C ASP A 32 -37.28 50.69 4.59
N VAL A 33 -37.66 51.07 3.35
CA VAL A 33 -37.85 52.43 2.74
C VAL A 33 -36.65 53.39 2.46
N PRO A 34 -36.78 54.40 1.56
CA PRO A 34 -36.04 54.45 0.28
C PRO A 34 -35.25 55.74 0.04
N GLN A 35 -34.04 55.71 -0.54
CA GLN A 35 -33.51 56.87 -1.27
C GLN A 35 -32.65 56.50 -2.47
N LEU A 36 -33.03 57.09 -3.61
CA LEU A 36 -32.25 57.21 -4.84
C LEU A 36 -30.86 57.82 -4.56
N ARG A 37 -29.80 57.27 -5.16
CA ARG A 37 -28.96 58.00 -6.14
C ARG A 37 -27.96 57.05 -6.82
N ALA A 38 -27.88 57.18 -8.14
CA ALA A 38 -26.85 56.61 -8.99
C ALA A 38 -25.53 57.38 -8.87
N GLU A 39 -24.38 56.70 -8.86
CA GLU A 39 -23.11 57.09 -9.53
C GLU A 39 -22.06 55.97 -9.29
N LYS A 40 -21.73 55.14 -10.28
CA LYS A 40 -20.66 55.28 -11.28
C LYS A 40 -19.22 55.28 -10.70
N ASN A 41 -18.49 54.22 -11.07
CA ASN A 41 -17.05 54.07 -11.24
C ASN A 41 -16.11 54.46 -10.10
N GLN A 42 -15.29 53.50 -9.64
CA GLN A 42 -13.82 53.65 -9.76
C GLN A 42 -13.07 52.35 -9.49
N LEU A 43 -12.46 51.86 -10.58
CA LEU A 43 -11.23 51.10 -10.63
C LEU A 43 -10.12 51.92 -9.96
N SER A 44 -9.46 51.39 -8.92
CA SER A 44 -8.06 51.72 -8.58
C SER A 44 -7.49 50.75 -7.55
N THR A 45 -6.54 49.96 -8.05
CA THR A 45 -5.37 49.38 -7.42
C THR A 45 -4.96 49.98 -6.07
N SER A 46 -4.83 49.14 -5.03
CA SER A 46 -3.81 49.33 -3.99
C SER A 46 -3.51 48.01 -3.29
N SER A 47 -2.25 47.62 -3.35
CA SER A 47 -1.69 46.42 -2.75
C SER A 47 -1.79 46.48 -1.21
N THR A 48 -2.36 45.45 -0.61
CA THR A 48 -1.94 44.99 0.72
C THR A 48 -1.97 43.48 0.68
N VAL A 49 -0.81 42.90 0.33
CA VAL A 49 -0.50 41.50 0.62
C VAL A 49 -0.44 41.41 2.15
N SER A 50 -1.62 41.28 2.76
CA SER A 50 -1.74 40.84 4.13
C SER A 50 -1.35 39.37 4.11
N SER A 51 -0.15 39.07 4.61
CA SER A 51 0.34 37.72 4.82
C SER A 51 -0.63 37.02 5.78
N VAL A 52 -1.66 36.40 5.22
CA VAL A 52 -2.50 35.44 5.92
C VAL A 52 -1.53 34.41 6.48
N PRO A 53 -1.43 34.20 7.80
CA PRO A 53 -0.67 33.08 8.31
C PRO A 53 -1.32 31.84 7.69
N VAL A 54 -0.56 31.16 6.84
CA VAL A 54 -0.89 29.82 6.39
C VAL A 54 -1.03 29.02 7.67
N TYR A 55 -2.26 28.85 8.13
CA TYR A 55 -2.57 27.90 9.18
C TYR A 55 -2.22 26.57 8.57
N GLU A 56 -1.01 26.10 8.90
CA GLU A 56 -0.56 24.75 8.61
C GLU A 56 -1.63 23.86 9.21
N SER A 57 -2.52 23.38 8.34
CA SER A 57 -3.65 22.55 8.73
C SER A 57 -3.04 21.31 9.36
N LYS A 58 -3.04 21.29 10.70
CA LYS A 58 -2.58 20.16 11.49
C LYS A 58 -3.29 18.94 10.91
N PRO A 59 -2.55 17.96 10.36
CA PRO A 59 -3.18 16.90 9.61
C PRO A 59 -4.18 16.23 10.53
N ILE A 60 -5.45 16.24 10.11
CA ILE A 60 -6.54 15.56 10.80
C ILE A 60 -6.09 14.12 10.92
N LYS A 61 -5.76 13.72 12.15
CA LYS A 61 -5.26 12.40 12.49
C LYS A 61 -6.40 11.42 12.28
N VAL A 62 -6.59 10.97 11.04
CA VAL A 62 -7.48 9.85 10.74
C VAL A 62 -6.88 8.66 11.51
N GLU A 63 -7.59 8.20 12.54
CA GLU A 63 -7.12 7.12 13.37
C GLU A 63 -7.12 5.82 12.57
N GLY A 64 -5.94 5.39 12.13
CA GLY A 64 -5.72 4.06 11.58
C GLY A 64 -4.82 4.03 10.34
N PRO A 65 -4.40 2.81 9.95
CA PRO A 65 -3.63 2.61 8.73
C PRO A 65 -4.50 2.89 7.49
N GLY A 66 -3.95 3.66 6.56
CA GLY A 66 -4.59 3.92 5.28
C GLY A 66 -4.75 2.67 4.42
N PHE A 67 -5.53 2.79 3.35
CA PHE A 67 -5.85 1.69 2.44
C PHE A 67 -4.60 1.06 1.81
N TYR A 68 -3.69 1.88 1.29
CA TYR A 68 -2.44 1.41 0.70
C TYR A 68 -1.55 0.75 1.75
N SER A 69 -1.47 1.30 2.96
CA SER A 69 -0.70 0.72 4.05
C SER A 69 -1.15 -0.70 4.42
N LYS A 70 -2.46 -0.96 4.41
CA LYS A 70 -3.01 -2.31 4.59
C LYS A 70 -2.60 -3.24 3.44
N ILE A 71 -2.73 -2.78 2.20
CA ILE A 71 -2.34 -3.55 1.01
C ILE A 71 -0.86 -3.95 1.04
N VAL A 72 0.02 -3.00 1.38
CA VAL A 72 1.47 -3.23 1.47
C VAL A 72 1.77 -4.38 2.43
N PHE A 73 1.17 -4.33 3.61
CA PHE A 73 1.35 -5.37 4.62
C PHE A 73 0.78 -6.72 4.18
N THR A 74 -0.45 -6.75 3.63
CA THR A 74 -1.09 -7.99 3.18
C THR A 74 -0.30 -8.69 2.07
N PHE A 75 0.15 -7.96 1.05
CA PHE A 75 0.95 -8.57 -0.02
C PHE A 75 2.31 -9.04 0.46
N ALA A 76 2.96 -8.28 1.36
CA ALA A 76 4.23 -8.71 1.94
C ALA A 76 4.06 -9.99 2.77
N LEU A 77 2.99 -10.09 3.56
CA LEU A 77 2.68 -11.28 4.34
C LEU A 77 2.40 -12.48 3.43
N LEU A 78 1.60 -12.29 2.39
CA LEU A 78 1.28 -13.36 1.43
C LEU A 78 2.53 -13.87 0.70
N SER A 79 3.44 -12.96 0.35
CA SER A 79 4.74 -13.29 -0.25
C SER A 79 5.59 -14.19 0.66
N ILE A 80 5.69 -13.85 1.95
CA ILE A 80 6.43 -14.65 2.94
C ILE A 80 5.78 -16.02 3.12
N VAL A 81 4.46 -16.08 3.23
CA VAL A 81 3.73 -17.35 3.37
C VAL A 81 4.00 -18.28 2.18
N LEU A 82 3.93 -17.76 0.94
CA LEU A 82 4.24 -18.54 -0.26
C LEU A 82 5.70 -19.00 -0.30
N ALA A 83 6.65 -18.15 0.11
CA ALA A 83 8.06 -18.52 0.20
C ALA A 83 8.29 -19.66 1.21
N VAL A 84 7.66 -19.59 2.38
CA VAL A 84 7.75 -20.64 3.41
C VAL A 84 7.16 -21.95 2.90
N ILE A 85 6.00 -21.91 2.23
CA ILE A 85 5.40 -23.12 1.63
C ILE A 85 6.34 -23.70 0.56
N GLY A 86 6.90 -22.86 -0.31
CA GLY A 86 7.90 -23.28 -1.31
C GLY A 86 9.13 -23.95 -0.67
N LEU A 87 9.66 -23.36 0.39
CA LEU A 87 10.80 -23.89 1.15
C LEU A 87 10.47 -25.26 1.77
N VAL A 88 9.25 -25.46 2.28
CA VAL A 88 8.81 -26.76 2.80
C VAL A 88 8.82 -27.81 1.70
N PHE A 89 8.32 -27.50 0.50
CA PHE A 89 8.36 -28.44 -0.63
C PHE A 89 9.80 -28.80 -1.04
N GLU A 90 10.71 -27.82 -1.06
CA GLU A 90 12.13 -28.06 -1.33
C GLU A 90 12.78 -28.93 -0.25
N PHE A 91 12.51 -28.65 1.02
CA PHE A 91 13.04 -29.43 2.12
C PHE A 91 12.54 -30.88 2.10
N LEU A 92 11.25 -31.10 1.84
CA LEU A 92 10.67 -32.43 1.69
C LEU A 92 11.34 -33.22 0.55
N LYS A 93 11.69 -32.55 -0.56
CA LYS A 93 12.44 -33.16 -1.67
C LYS A 93 13.85 -33.55 -1.25
N VAL A 94 14.58 -32.66 -0.58
CA VAL A 94 15.94 -32.95 -0.09
C VAL A 94 15.94 -34.13 0.88
N LEU A 95 14.97 -34.17 1.81
CA LEU A 95 14.81 -35.30 2.72
C LEU A 95 14.58 -36.62 1.97
N ARG A 96 13.72 -36.63 0.95
CA ARG A 96 13.47 -37.80 0.10
C ARG A 96 14.73 -38.27 -0.61
N ASP A 97 15.53 -37.35 -1.13
CA ASP A 97 16.72 -37.69 -1.92
C ASP A 97 17.92 -38.11 -1.04
N VAL A 98 18.08 -37.53 0.15
CA VAL A 98 19.21 -37.80 1.07
C VAL A 98 18.97 -39.01 1.98
N ILE A 99 17.71 -39.32 2.30
CA ILE A 99 17.35 -40.46 3.14
C ILE A 99 16.75 -41.56 2.25
N PRO A 100 17.57 -42.41 1.61
CA PRO A 100 17.08 -43.52 0.79
C PRO A 100 16.38 -44.64 1.60
N ILE A 101 16.16 -44.44 2.91
CA ILE A 101 15.77 -45.49 3.86
C ILE A 101 14.24 -45.62 4.10
N TYR A 102 13.37 -44.79 3.54
CA TYR A 102 11.92 -44.99 3.76
C TYR A 102 11.10 -45.20 2.49
N VAL A 103 11.05 -46.47 2.11
CA VAL A 103 9.96 -47.14 1.35
C VAL A 103 8.56 -46.98 2.02
N PHE A 104 8.41 -46.22 3.10
CA PHE A 104 7.20 -46.26 3.94
C PHE A 104 6.36 -44.98 3.99
N LEU A 105 6.91 -43.80 3.69
CA LEU A 105 6.12 -42.58 3.56
C LEU A 105 5.84 -42.36 2.09
N ARG A 106 4.64 -42.76 1.65
CA ARG A 106 4.06 -42.50 0.33
C ARG A 106 3.79 -40.99 0.18
N ILE A 107 4.81 -40.15 0.31
CA ILE A 107 4.71 -38.71 0.07
C ILE A 107 4.48 -38.57 -1.43
N PRO A 108 3.32 -38.04 -1.86
CA PRO A 108 3.09 -37.76 -3.27
C PRO A 108 4.09 -36.69 -3.69
N GLY A 109 5.07 -37.07 -4.49
CA GLY A 109 6.16 -36.20 -4.84
C GLY A 109 6.98 -36.80 -5.96
N GLY A 110 6.46 -36.69 -7.18
CA GLY A 110 7.24 -36.94 -8.38
C GLY A 110 8.27 -35.83 -8.63
N PRO A 111 8.84 -35.75 -9.84
CA PRO A 111 9.58 -34.56 -10.25
C PRO A 111 8.76 -33.31 -9.98
N GLU A 112 7.43 -33.30 -10.18
CA GLU A 112 6.51 -32.15 -10.12
C GLU A 112 6.67 -31.17 -8.94
N LEU A 113 7.18 -31.60 -7.77
CA LEU A 113 7.35 -30.72 -6.60
C LEU A 113 8.22 -29.49 -6.87
N TRP A 114 9.25 -29.61 -7.71
CA TRP A 114 10.09 -28.47 -8.13
C TRP A 114 9.33 -27.40 -8.93
N ILE A 115 8.36 -27.80 -9.76
CA ILE A 115 7.54 -26.91 -10.58
C ILE A 115 6.60 -26.16 -9.65
N ILE A 116 5.99 -26.88 -8.70
CA ILE A 116 5.16 -26.27 -7.66
C ILE A 116 5.96 -25.22 -6.87
N ALA A 117 7.17 -25.57 -6.42
CA ALA A 117 8.05 -24.63 -5.71
C ALA A 117 8.41 -23.41 -6.57
N LEU A 118 8.75 -23.58 -7.85
CA LEU A 118 9.03 -22.47 -8.77
C LEU A 118 7.82 -21.56 -8.98
N VAL A 119 6.63 -22.15 -9.17
CA VAL A 119 5.39 -21.41 -9.35
C VAL A 119 5.04 -20.61 -8.09
N LEU A 120 5.09 -21.24 -6.91
CA LEU A 120 4.82 -20.57 -5.63
C LEU A 120 5.79 -19.41 -5.40
N ASN A 121 7.09 -19.61 -5.62
CA ASN A 121 8.08 -18.54 -5.44
C ASN A 121 7.94 -17.43 -6.50
N SER A 122 7.50 -17.76 -7.71
CA SER A 122 7.18 -16.75 -8.74
C SER A 122 6.02 -15.85 -8.29
N PHE A 123 4.92 -16.44 -7.82
CA PHE A 123 3.79 -15.67 -7.27
C PHE A 123 4.18 -14.90 -6.02
N GLY A 124 4.95 -15.51 -5.11
CA GLY A 124 5.48 -14.86 -3.92
C GLY A 124 6.34 -13.64 -4.26
N LEU A 125 7.20 -13.73 -5.28
CA LEU A 125 8.00 -12.61 -5.77
C LEU A 125 7.13 -11.50 -6.35
N ILE A 126 6.10 -11.83 -7.14
CA ILE A 126 5.15 -10.84 -7.68
C ILE A 126 4.49 -10.06 -6.54
N PHE A 127 3.98 -10.75 -5.51
CA PHE A 127 3.38 -10.07 -4.37
C PHE A 127 4.38 -9.20 -3.59
N ALA A 128 5.63 -9.65 -3.45
CA ALA A 128 6.69 -8.87 -2.82
C ALA A 128 6.96 -7.56 -3.59
N ILE A 129 7.05 -7.63 -4.92
CA ILE A 129 7.24 -6.46 -5.80
C ILE A 129 6.02 -5.54 -5.74
N LEU A 130 4.80 -6.08 -5.78
CA LEU A 130 3.58 -5.29 -5.65
C LEU A 130 3.54 -4.55 -4.32
N SER A 131 3.93 -5.18 -3.21
CA SER A 131 4.07 -4.52 -1.91
C SER A 131 5.00 -3.30 -1.97
N ARG A 132 6.12 -3.38 -2.69
CA ARG A 132 7.04 -2.24 -2.90
C ARG A 132 6.43 -1.12 -3.73
N ILE A 133 5.70 -1.46 -4.79
CA ILE A 133 5.02 -0.47 -5.64
C ILE A 133 3.94 0.27 -4.83
N PHE A 134 3.18 -0.46 -4.00
CA PHE A 134 2.16 0.16 -3.14
C PHE A 134 2.77 0.93 -1.97
N SER A 135 3.92 0.54 -1.43
CA SER A 135 4.65 1.30 -0.39
C SER A 135 5.07 2.66 -0.93
N SER A 136 5.56 2.73 -2.17
CA SER A 136 5.83 4.00 -2.86
C SER A 136 4.58 4.86 -3.03
N LYS A 137 3.42 4.25 -3.34
CA LYS A 137 2.13 4.98 -3.43
C LYS A 137 1.64 5.46 -2.06
N ALA A 138 1.78 4.64 -1.02
CA ALA A 138 1.39 4.98 0.35
C ALA A 138 2.21 6.18 0.86
N GLY A 139 3.52 6.19 0.64
CA GLY A 139 4.39 7.31 1.03
C GLY A 139 4.05 8.66 0.38
N LYS A 140 3.31 8.67 -0.74
CA LYS A 140 2.84 9.87 -1.43
C LYS A 140 1.42 10.30 -1.05
N ARG A 141 0.58 9.39 -0.57
CA ARG A 141 -0.87 9.59 -0.42
C ARG A 141 -1.39 9.44 1.01
N GLU A 142 -0.61 8.79 1.88
CA GLU A 142 -1.01 8.48 3.24
C GLU A 142 0.03 9.04 4.22
N MET A 143 -0.43 9.39 5.42
CA MET A 143 0.48 9.74 6.49
C MET A 143 1.35 8.53 6.86
N LYS A 144 2.63 8.80 7.14
CA LYS A 144 3.58 7.76 7.57
C LYS A 144 3.01 7.03 8.79
N ASN A 145 2.86 5.72 8.66
CA ASN A 145 2.39 4.85 9.72
C ASN A 145 3.30 3.63 9.86
N THR A 146 3.24 2.99 11.03
CA THR A 146 4.08 1.83 11.34
C THR A 146 3.77 0.63 10.45
N LEU A 147 2.51 0.45 10.05
CA LEU A 147 2.08 -0.70 9.26
C LEU A 147 2.72 -0.71 7.87
N GLU A 148 2.77 0.45 7.20
CA GLU A 148 3.46 0.61 5.91
C GLU A 148 4.95 0.29 6.03
N LYS A 149 5.63 0.80 7.07
CA LYS A 149 7.06 0.53 7.29
C LYS A 149 7.34 -0.96 7.48
N VAL A 150 6.56 -1.62 8.34
CA VAL A 150 6.70 -3.06 8.61
C VAL A 150 6.42 -3.85 7.34
N GLY A 151 5.33 -3.56 6.64
CA GLY A 151 5.00 -4.21 5.37
C GLY A 151 6.08 -3.98 4.31
N SER A 152 6.68 -2.80 4.25
CA SER A 152 7.76 -2.45 3.32
C SER A 152 9.03 -3.26 3.57
N VAL A 153 9.40 -3.47 4.85
CA VAL A 153 10.52 -4.34 5.25
C VAL A 153 10.22 -5.80 4.92
N PHE A 154 9.01 -6.27 5.25
CA PHE A 154 8.58 -7.64 4.92
C PHE A 154 8.56 -7.87 3.40
N GLY A 155 8.21 -6.86 2.60
CA GLY A 155 8.30 -6.93 1.15
C GLY A 155 9.74 -7.13 0.66
N ILE A 156 10.74 -6.49 1.28
CA ILE A 156 12.15 -6.72 0.93
C ILE A 156 12.58 -8.15 1.29
N ILE A 157 12.23 -8.60 2.49
CA ILE A 157 12.52 -9.98 2.94
C ILE A 157 11.87 -10.98 1.98
N GLY A 158 10.61 -10.76 1.61
CA GLY A 158 9.89 -11.58 0.64
C GLY A 158 10.58 -11.63 -0.72
N ILE A 159 11.11 -10.52 -1.23
CA ILE A 159 11.91 -10.52 -2.48
C ILE A 159 13.11 -11.44 -2.34
N VAL A 160 13.92 -11.26 -1.30
CA VAL A 160 15.14 -12.05 -1.09
C VAL A 160 14.80 -13.54 -0.96
N GLN A 161 13.81 -13.89 -0.15
CA GLN A 161 13.40 -15.27 0.08
C GLN A 161 12.88 -15.96 -1.17
N ASN A 162 12.11 -15.27 -2.03
CA ASN A 162 11.56 -15.88 -3.24
C ASN A 162 12.60 -15.95 -4.39
N VAL A 163 13.58 -15.04 -4.44
CA VAL A 163 14.61 -15.03 -5.50
C VAL A 163 15.62 -16.17 -5.33
N ILE A 164 16.02 -16.48 -4.10
CA ILE A 164 16.98 -17.55 -3.80
C ILE A 164 16.58 -18.90 -4.46
N PRO A 165 15.39 -19.46 -4.19
CA PRO A 165 14.97 -20.72 -4.78
C PRO A 165 14.75 -20.64 -6.30
N LEU A 166 14.28 -19.50 -6.81
CA LEU A 166 14.14 -19.26 -8.26
C LEU A 166 15.48 -19.37 -9.01
N ILE A 167 16.60 -19.08 -8.34
CA ILE A 167 17.95 -19.20 -8.92
C ILE A 167 18.53 -20.60 -8.63
N LEU A 168 18.44 -21.07 -7.39
CA LEU A 168 19.08 -22.32 -6.96
C LEU A 168 18.44 -23.55 -7.61
N ILE A 169 17.11 -23.58 -7.80
CA ILE A 169 16.43 -24.72 -8.43
C ILE A 169 16.97 -24.97 -9.85
N PRO A 170 16.94 -24.01 -10.81
CA PRO A 170 17.54 -24.16 -12.14
C PRO A 170 18.99 -24.66 -12.13
N ILE A 171 19.83 -24.11 -11.25
CA ILE A 171 21.23 -24.52 -11.15
C ILE A 171 21.35 -25.99 -10.74
N ASN A 172 20.62 -26.40 -9.70
CA ASN A 172 20.62 -27.78 -9.23
C ASN A 172 20.17 -28.77 -10.32
N ILE A 173 19.25 -28.36 -11.19
CA ILE A 173 18.76 -29.19 -12.30
C ILE A 173 19.86 -29.40 -13.33
N VAL A 174 20.54 -28.34 -13.73
CA VAL A 174 21.64 -28.39 -14.71
C VAL A 174 22.82 -29.19 -14.15
N VAL A 175 23.15 -29.01 -12.87
CA VAL A 175 24.19 -29.80 -12.20
C VAL A 175 23.81 -31.28 -12.16
N ALA A 176 22.56 -31.60 -11.78
CA ALA A 176 22.09 -32.98 -11.75
C ALA A 176 22.12 -33.63 -13.15
N SER A 177 21.71 -32.91 -14.20
CA SER A 177 21.71 -33.46 -15.57
C SER A 177 23.11 -33.69 -16.13
N THR A 178 24.07 -32.80 -15.82
CA THR A 178 25.47 -32.95 -16.25
C THR A 178 26.18 -34.11 -15.54
N LEU A 179 25.91 -34.32 -14.25
CA LEU A 179 26.45 -35.46 -13.50
C LEU A 179 25.93 -36.82 -14.01
N ILE A 180 24.70 -36.87 -14.53
CA ILE A 180 24.14 -38.11 -15.10
C ILE A 180 24.78 -38.46 -16.45
N HIS A 181 25.17 -37.47 -17.25
CA HIS A 181 25.78 -37.69 -18.56
C HIS A 181 27.28 -37.98 -18.54
N TYR A 182 27.96 -37.67 -17.45
CA TYR A 182 29.33 -38.11 -17.20
C TYR A 182 29.34 -39.11 -16.04
N PRO A 183 28.95 -40.38 -16.27
CA PRO A 183 29.16 -41.39 -15.25
C PRO A 183 30.66 -41.38 -14.92
N PRO A 184 31.04 -41.34 -13.64
CA PRO A 184 32.44 -41.40 -13.27
C PRO A 184 32.99 -42.71 -13.84
N TYR A 185 33.94 -42.61 -14.77
CA TYR A 185 34.67 -43.75 -15.30
C TYR A 185 35.37 -44.44 -14.13
N PHE A 186 34.77 -45.52 -13.62
CA PHE A 186 35.34 -46.47 -12.68
C PHE A 186 34.99 -47.88 -13.16
#